data_AF-A0A4Z0KLB3-F1
#
_entry.id   AF-A0A4Z0KLB3-F1
#
_cell.length_a   1.000
_cell.length_b   1.000
_cell.length_c   1.000
_cell.angle_alpha   90.00
_cell.angle_beta   90.00
_cell.angle_gamma   90.00
#
_symmetry.space_group_name_H-M   'P 1'
#
loop_
_entity.id
_entity.type
_entity.pdbx_description
1 polymer ?
#
loop_
_entity_poly.entity_id
_entity_poly.type
_entity_poly.pdbx_seq_one_letter_code
_entity_poly.pdbx_strand_id
1 'polypeptide(L)'
;MRTPQSHNLGVGQLTILTMVNMMGSGIIMLPTKLSEVGTISIISWLVTAVGSMALAWAFAKCGMFSRKSGGMGGYAEYAFGKSGNFMANYTYGVSLLIANVAIAISAVGYGTELFGAALPPLQIGLATIAVLWVCTIANFGGARITGQISSVTVWGVIIPVVGLCIIGWFWFSPSMYVASWNPHHVPFFSCLFY
;
A
#
# COMPACT_ATOMS: atom_id res chain seq x y z
N MET A 1 30.14 -19.34 -24.02
CA MET A 1 28.83 -18.74 -23.69
C MET A 1 28.65 -18.80 -22.18
N ARG A 2 28.69 -17.66 -21.48
CA ARG A 2 28.28 -17.60 -20.05
C ARG A 2 26.76 -17.56 -20.05
N THR A 3 26.12 -18.58 -19.50
CA THR A 3 24.70 -18.52 -19.15
C THR A 3 24.49 -17.29 -18.26
N PRO A 4 23.45 -16.46 -18.49
CA PRO A 4 23.17 -15.35 -17.58
C PRO A 4 22.86 -15.97 -16.21
N GLN A 5 23.70 -15.68 -15.22
CA GLN A 5 23.46 -16.02 -13.83
C GLN A 5 22.17 -15.32 -13.41
N SER A 6 21.06 -16.05 -13.34
CA SER A 6 19.83 -15.51 -12.79
C SER A 6 20.07 -15.31 -11.30
N HIS A 7 20.23 -14.07 -10.87
CA HIS A 7 20.29 -13.71 -9.45
C HIS A 7 18.87 -13.88 -8.89
N ASN A 8 18.49 -15.13 -8.60
CA ASN A 8 17.17 -15.44 -8.08
C ASN A 8 17.10 -14.92 -6.63
N LEU A 9 16.08 -14.13 -6.34
CA LEU A 9 15.84 -13.60 -5.00
C LEU A 9 15.53 -14.75 -4.03
N GLY A 10 16.17 -14.76 -2.87
CA GLY A 10 15.88 -15.72 -1.81
C GLY A 10 14.51 -15.47 -1.17
N VAL A 11 13.94 -16.46 -0.48
CA VAL A 11 12.61 -16.37 0.16
C VAL A 11 12.53 -15.16 1.11
N GLY A 12 13.52 -14.96 1.98
CA GLY A 12 13.54 -13.81 2.88
C GLY A 12 13.59 -12.46 2.17
N GLN A 13 14.35 -12.36 1.07
CA GLN A 13 14.39 -11.14 0.25
C GLN A 13 13.05 -10.87 -0.42
N LEU A 14 12.39 -11.91 -0.95
CA LEU A 14 11.04 -11.81 -1.52
C LEU A 14 10.02 -11.40 -0.46
N THR A 15 10.07 -11.98 0.74
CA THR A 15 9.16 -11.63 1.83
C THR A 15 9.32 -10.17 2.25
N ILE A 16 10.56 -9.71 2.44
CA ILE A 16 10.85 -8.30 2.78
C ILE A 16 10.38 -7.38 1.64
N LEU A 17 10.69 -7.73 0.39
CA LEU A 17 10.26 -6.96 -0.78
C LEU A 17 8.73 -6.85 -0.85
N THR A 18 8.01 -7.94 -0.63
CA THR A 18 6.54 -7.93 -0.60
C THR A 18 6.00 -7.09 0.56
N MET A 19 6.54 -7.25 1.78
CA MET A 19 6.13 -6.47 2.95
C MET A 19 6.32 -4.97 2.69
N VAL A 20 7.48 -4.58 2.19
CA VAL A 20 7.83 -3.21 1.82
C VAL A 20 6.86 -2.65 0.77
N ASN A 21 6.61 -3.42 -0.30
CA ASN A 21 5.70 -3.00 -1.38
C ASN A 21 4.26 -2.85 -0.89
N MET A 22 3.82 -3.64 0.10
CA MET A 22 2.49 -3.55 0.68
C MET A 22 2.35 -2.43 1.72
N MET A 23 3.41 -2.09 2.46
CA MET A 23 3.38 -0.99 3.44
C MET A 23 3.16 0.36 2.74
N GLY A 24 3.86 0.60 1.62
CA GLY A 24 3.63 1.71 0.70
C GLY A 24 3.30 3.07 1.35
N SER A 25 2.47 3.87 0.68
CA SER A 25 1.96 5.15 1.20
C SER A 25 0.80 4.98 2.20
N GLY A 26 0.17 3.81 2.25
CA GLY A 26 -1.02 3.56 3.08
C GLY A 26 -0.75 3.70 4.57
N ILE A 27 0.43 3.28 5.04
CA ILE A 27 0.79 3.35 6.48
C ILE A 27 0.86 4.78 7.04
N ILE A 28 1.12 5.77 6.17
CA ILE A 28 1.23 7.18 6.57
C ILE A 28 -0.17 7.80 6.77
N MET A 29 -1.17 7.36 5.99
CA MET A 29 -2.55 7.87 6.06
C MET A 29 -3.40 7.19 7.13
N LEU A 30 -3.01 6.00 7.55
CA LEU A 30 -3.76 5.19 8.51
C LEU A 30 -4.03 5.92 9.83
N PRO A 31 -3.07 6.60 10.49
CA PRO A 31 -3.34 7.29 11.74
C PRO A 31 -4.45 8.34 11.64
N THR A 32 -4.45 9.15 10.57
CA THR A 32 -5.48 10.16 10.33
C THR A 32 -6.84 9.52 10.12
N LYS A 33 -6.91 8.47 9.30
CA LYS A 33 -8.19 7.79 9.01
C LYS A 33 -8.76 7.05 10.21
N LEU A 34 -7.90 6.38 10.99
CA LEU A 34 -8.31 5.70 12.20
C LEU A 34 -8.71 6.69 13.31
N SER A 35 -8.14 7.89 13.32
CA SER A 35 -8.53 8.94 14.28
C SER A 35 -9.97 9.42 14.11
N GLU A 36 -10.51 9.36 12.89
CA GLU A 36 -11.91 9.71 12.59
C GLU A 36 -12.91 8.70 13.20
N VAL A 37 -12.47 7.47 13.49
CA VAL A 37 -13.32 6.41 14.07
C VAL A 37 -13.04 6.22 15.56
N GLY A 38 -11.79 6.46 15.99
CA GLY A 38 -11.31 6.22 17.35
C GLY A 38 -10.62 4.87 17.51
N THR A 39 -10.30 4.53 18.76
CA THR A 39 -9.49 3.34 19.08
C THR A 39 -10.25 2.02 18.90
N ILE A 40 -11.58 2.07 18.71
CA ILE A 40 -12.40 0.92 18.28
C ILE A 40 -11.95 0.33 16.93
N SER A 41 -11.23 1.10 16.12
CA SER A 41 -10.65 0.65 14.85
C SER A 41 -9.68 -0.54 14.98
N ILE A 42 -9.22 -0.87 16.20
CA ILE A 42 -8.47 -2.10 16.47
C ILE A 42 -9.25 -3.37 16.05
N ILE A 43 -10.58 -3.34 16.11
CA ILE A 43 -11.43 -4.46 15.67
C ILE A 43 -11.37 -4.59 14.14
N SER A 44 -11.43 -3.47 13.42
CA SER A 44 -11.31 -3.41 11.95
C SER A 44 -9.93 -3.92 11.49
N TRP A 45 -8.88 -3.62 12.26
CA TRP A 45 -7.54 -4.19 12.06
C TRP A 45 -7.51 -5.71 12.21
N LEU A 46 -8.17 -6.27 13.22
CA LEU A 46 -8.25 -7.72 13.41
C LEU A 46 -8.99 -8.40 12.25
N VAL A 47 -10.12 -7.84 11.82
CA VAL A 47 -10.87 -8.37 10.67
C VAL A 47 -10.03 -8.29 9.39
N THR A 48 -9.38 -7.16 9.15
CA THR A 48 -8.50 -6.95 8.00
C THR A 48 -7.30 -7.91 8.01
N ALA A 49 -6.70 -8.13 9.18
CA ALA A 49 -5.61 -9.10 9.34
C ALA A 49 -6.07 -10.52 9.00
N VAL A 50 -7.22 -10.96 9.49
CA VAL A 50 -7.76 -12.30 9.18
C VAL A 50 -8.10 -12.43 7.69
N GLY A 51 -8.76 -11.43 7.10
CA GLY A 51 -9.11 -11.44 5.68
C GLY A 51 -7.89 -11.44 4.76
N SER A 52 -6.88 -10.62 5.06
CA SER A 52 -5.62 -10.59 4.31
C SER A 52 -4.83 -11.89 4.44
N MET A 53 -4.80 -12.53 5.61
CA MET A 53 -4.19 -13.85 5.79
C MET A 53 -4.89 -14.93 4.96
N ALA A 54 -6.24 -14.92 4.92
CA ALA A 54 -7.00 -15.85 4.10
C ALA A 54 -6.69 -15.68 2.60
N LEU A 55 -6.62 -14.44 2.12
CA LEU A 55 -6.24 -14.12 0.75
C LEU A 55 -4.79 -14.52 0.43
N ALA A 56 -3.86 -14.25 1.34
CA ALA A 56 -2.46 -14.65 1.20
C ALA A 56 -2.32 -16.17 1.12
N TRP A 57 -3.09 -16.92 1.92
CA TRP A 57 -3.13 -18.38 1.87
C TRP A 57 -3.69 -18.90 0.54
N ALA A 58 -4.74 -18.26 0.01
CA ALA A 58 -5.27 -18.57 -1.32
C ALA A 58 -4.21 -18.34 -2.42
N PHE A 59 -3.50 -17.20 -2.40
CA PHE A 59 -2.41 -16.94 -3.34
C PHE A 59 -1.25 -17.91 -3.19
N ALA A 60 -0.90 -18.31 -1.96
CA ALA A 60 0.13 -19.32 -1.73
C ALA A 60 -0.26 -20.67 -2.34
N LYS A 61 -1.52 -21.09 -2.17
CA LYS A 61 -2.06 -22.32 -2.79
C LYS A 61 -2.06 -22.22 -4.32
N CYS A 62 -2.57 -21.13 -4.89
CA CYS A 62 -2.54 -20.90 -6.34
C CYS A 62 -1.10 -20.89 -6.89
N GLY A 63 -0.16 -20.27 -6.17
CA GLY A 63 1.25 -20.25 -6.53
C GLY A 63 1.92 -21.62 -6.50
N MET A 64 1.54 -22.49 -5.56
CA MET A 64 2.05 -23.86 -5.49
C MET A 64 1.47 -24.79 -6.55
N PHE A 65 0.19 -24.61 -6.92
CA PHE A 65 -0.51 -25.54 -7.82
C PHE A 65 -0.57 -25.10 -9.29
N SER A 66 -0.41 -23.79 -9.57
CA SER A 66 -0.43 -23.30 -10.95
C SER A 66 0.79 -23.80 -11.73
N ARG A 67 0.54 -24.33 -12.92
CA ARG A 67 1.60 -24.73 -13.88
C ARG A 67 1.93 -23.62 -14.89
N LYS A 68 1.31 -22.45 -14.75
CA LYS A 68 1.48 -21.28 -15.63
C LYS A 68 2.26 -20.20 -14.91
N SER A 69 3.35 -19.74 -15.54
CA SER A 69 4.10 -18.56 -15.10
C SER A 69 3.29 -17.29 -15.37
N GLY A 70 3.52 -16.23 -14.59
CA GLY A 70 2.86 -14.93 -14.78
C GLY A 70 1.99 -14.44 -13.61
N GLY A 71 2.14 -15.00 -12.41
CA GLY A 71 1.46 -14.50 -11.20
C GLY A 71 -0.07 -14.59 -11.31
N MET A 72 -0.78 -13.52 -10.92
CA MET A 72 -2.25 -13.49 -10.88
C MET A 72 -2.90 -13.81 -12.24
N GLY A 73 -2.37 -13.25 -13.34
CA GLY A 73 -2.85 -13.58 -14.69
C GLY A 73 -2.60 -15.03 -15.07
N GLY A 74 -1.46 -15.60 -14.64
CA GLY A 74 -1.13 -17.01 -14.83
C GLY A 74 -2.02 -17.96 -14.02
N TYR A 75 -2.38 -17.58 -12.78
CA TYR A 75 -3.35 -18.33 -11.96
C TYR A 75 -4.72 -18.38 -12.62
N ALA A 76 -5.19 -17.23 -13.14
CA ALA A 76 -6.44 -17.15 -13.86
C ALA A 76 -6.40 -17.92 -15.19
N GLU A 77 -5.28 -17.90 -15.91
CA GLU A 77 -5.11 -18.69 -17.13
C GLU A 77 -5.19 -20.19 -16.87
N TYR A 78 -4.60 -20.63 -15.75
CA TYR A 78 -4.56 -22.05 -15.41
C TYR A 78 -5.97 -22.63 -15.19
N ALA A 79 -6.87 -21.86 -14.57
CA ALA A 79 -8.23 -22.30 -14.28
C ALA A 79 -9.25 -21.96 -15.38
N PHE A 80 -9.11 -20.79 -16.03
CA PHE A 80 -10.14 -20.22 -16.91
C PHE A 80 -9.66 -19.99 -18.35
N GLY A 81 -8.42 -20.39 -18.68
CA GLY A 81 -7.84 -20.18 -20.01
C GLY A 81 -7.51 -18.71 -20.30
N LYS A 82 -7.24 -18.41 -21.58
CA LYS A 82 -6.75 -17.08 -22.01
C LYS A 82 -7.71 -15.93 -21.70
N SER A 83 -9.01 -16.18 -21.66
CA SER A 83 -10.02 -15.18 -21.28
C SER A 83 -9.86 -14.75 -19.81
N GLY A 84 -9.64 -15.71 -18.91
CA GLY A 84 -9.36 -15.41 -17.50
C GLY A 84 -8.07 -14.63 -17.29
N ASN A 85 -7.02 -14.97 -18.04
CA ASN A 85 -5.77 -14.20 -18.05
C ASN A 85 -6.03 -12.72 -18.42
N PHE A 86 -6.76 -12.50 -19.53
CA PHE A 86 -7.07 -11.16 -20.00
C PHE A 86 -7.88 -10.36 -18.98
N MET A 87 -8.94 -10.94 -18.41
CA MET A 87 -9.76 -10.25 -17.41
C MET A 87 -8.94 -9.87 -16.17
N ALA A 88 -8.16 -10.81 -15.63
CA ALA A 88 -7.35 -10.57 -14.44
C ALA A 88 -6.32 -9.44 -14.67
N ASN A 89 -5.60 -9.50 -15.79
CA ASN A 89 -4.59 -8.48 -16.11
C ASN A 89 -5.21 -7.11 -16.47
N TYR A 90 -6.35 -7.10 -17.17
CA TYR A 90 -7.05 -5.87 -17.51
C TYR A 90 -7.57 -5.15 -16.25
N THR A 91 -8.29 -5.88 -15.39
CA THR A 91 -8.79 -5.32 -14.12
C THR A 91 -7.65 -4.87 -13.22
N TYR A 92 -6.55 -5.64 -13.16
CA TYR A 92 -5.36 -5.23 -12.43
C TYR A 92 -4.78 -3.92 -12.98
N GLY A 93 -4.66 -3.80 -14.31
CA GLY A 93 -4.20 -2.56 -14.96
C GLY A 93 -5.06 -1.35 -14.63
N VAL A 94 -6.39 -1.49 -14.72
CA VAL A 94 -7.33 -0.41 -14.35
C VAL A 94 -7.20 -0.04 -12.87
N SER A 95 -7.07 -1.03 -11.99
CA SER A 95 -6.90 -0.79 -10.54
C SER A 95 -5.64 0.01 -10.24
N LEU A 96 -4.52 -0.26 -10.95
CA LEU A 96 -3.28 0.48 -10.79
C LEU A 96 -3.40 1.94 -11.22
N LEU A 97 -4.16 2.23 -12.28
CA LEU A 97 -4.40 3.61 -12.71
C LEU A 97 -5.10 4.41 -11.61
N ILE A 98 -6.16 3.85 -11.04
CA ILE A 98 -6.92 4.49 -9.94
C ILE A 98 -6.03 4.63 -8.70
N ALA A 99 -5.29 3.59 -8.34
CA ALA A 99 -4.39 3.59 -7.19
C ALA A 99 -3.30 4.67 -7.32
N ASN A 100 -2.66 4.80 -8.49
CA ASN A 100 -1.63 5.80 -8.71
C ASN A 100 -2.16 7.24 -8.58
N VAL A 101 -3.39 7.49 -9.05
CA VAL A 101 -4.05 8.80 -8.87
C VAL A 101 -4.28 9.07 -7.39
N ALA A 102 -4.79 8.10 -6.63
CA ALA A 102 -5.01 8.26 -5.19
C ALA A 102 -3.71 8.53 -4.41
N ILE A 103 -2.63 7.82 -4.77
CA ILE A 103 -1.29 8.03 -4.19
C ILE A 103 -0.78 9.43 -4.48
N ALA A 104 -0.94 9.91 -5.73
CA ALA A 104 -0.51 11.25 -6.12
C ALA A 104 -1.29 12.35 -5.39
N ILE A 105 -2.61 12.20 -5.24
CA ILE A 105 -3.45 13.14 -4.45
C ILE A 105 -2.95 13.19 -3.01
N SER A 106 -2.65 12.03 -2.42
CA SER A 106 -2.17 11.93 -1.04
C SER A 106 -0.82 12.62 -0.88
N ALA A 107 0.11 12.42 -1.83
CA ALA A 107 1.41 13.07 -1.83
C ALA A 107 1.30 14.60 -1.92
N VAL A 108 0.40 15.12 -2.76
CA VAL A 108 0.11 16.56 -2.85
C VAL A 108 -0.46 17.07 -1.52
N GLY A 109 -1.40 16.34 -0.92
CA GLY A 109 -1.99 16.69 0.37
C GLY A 109 -0.95 16.81 1.49
N TYR A 110 -0.02 15.85 1.59
CA TYR A 110 1.09 15.96 2.54
C TYR A 110 2.03 17.13 2.23
N GLY A 111 2.31 17.39 0.95
CA GLY A 111 3.10 18.54 0.54
C GLY A 111 2.46 19.87 0.93
N THR A 112 1.16 20.03 0.71
CA THR A 112 0.44 21.26 1.07
C THR A 112 0.45 21.54 2.56
N GLU A 113 0.28 20.51 3.40
CA GLU A 113 0.39 20.63 4.86
C GLU A 113 1.81 20.99 5.29
N LEU A 114 2.83 20.34 4.71
CA LEU A 114 4.24 20.59 5.05
C LEU A 114 4.68 22.03 4.72
N PHE A 115 4.18 22.59 3.62
CA PHE A 115 4.51 23.96 3.20
C PHE A 115 3.48 25.01 3.67
N GLY A 116 2.46 24.62 4.42
CA GLY A 116 1.40 25.51 4.91
C GLY A 116 0.59 26.17 3.78
N ALA A 117 0.51 25.54 2.60
CA ALA A 117 -0.12 26.09 1.41
C ALA A 117 -1.57 25.58 1.28
N ALA A 118 -2.55 26.46 1.47
CA ALA A 118 -3.96 26.13 1.23
C ALA A 118 -4.27 26.25 -0.28
N LEU A 119 -4.24 25.12 -1.00
CA LEU A 119 -4.56 25.08 -2.42
C LEU A 119 -6.06 24.81 -2.66
N PRO A 120 -6.74 25.58 -3.53
CA PRO A 120 -8.10 25.25 -3.97
C PRO A 120 -8.13 23.94 -4.78
N PRO A 121 -9.30 23.27 -4.91
CA PRO A 121 -9.42 21.94 -5.53
C PRO A 121 -8.83 21.85 -6.95
N LEU A 122 -8.95 22.92 -7.74
CA LEU A 122 -8.37 22.98 -9.08
C LEU A 122 -6.83 22.92 -9.04
N GLN A 123 -6.20 23.62 -8.10
CA GLN A 123 -4.75 23.62 -7.94
C GLN A 123 -4.23 22.29 -7.40
N ILE A 124 -4.98 21.62 -6.51
CA ILE A 124 -4.67 20.25 -6.07
C ILE A 124 -4.71 19.29 -7.26
N GLY A 125 -5.72 19.40 -8.13
CA GLY A 125 -5.82 18.60 -9.35
C GLY A 125 -4.64 18.82 -10.30
N LEU A 126 -4.26 20.07 -10.55
CA LEU A 126 -3.09 20.40 -11.39
C LEU A 126 -1.77 19.91 -10.78
N ALA A 127 -1.59 20.08 -9.47
CA ALA A 127 -0.42 19.58 -8.76
C ALA A 127 -0.34 18.04 -8.81
N THR A 128 -1.48 17.36 -8.68
CA THR A 128 -1.57 15.89 -8.80
C THR A 128 -1.14 15.43 -10.19
N ILE A 129 -1.63 16.09 -11.24
CA ILE A 129 -1.22 15.82 -12.63
C ILE A 129 0.28 16.06 -12.81
N ALA A 130 0.83 17.15 -12.26
CA ALA A 130 2.24 17.44 -12.32
C ALA A 130 3.08 16.34 -11.64
N VAL A 131 2.68 15.88 -10.45
CA VAL A 131 3.33 14.76 -9.74
C VAL A 131 3.32 13.49 -10.58
N LEU A 132 2.17 13.14 -11.19
CA LEU A 132 2.07 11.97 -12.05
C LEU A 132 3.02 12.05 -13.26
N TRP A 133 3.13 13.21 -13.90
CA TRP A 133 4.06 13.42 -15.00
C TRP A 133 5.51 13.33 -14.58
N VAL A 134 5.88 13.93 -13.44
CA VAL A 134 7.24 13.81 -12.88
C VAL A 134 7.58 12.35 -12.61
N CYS A 135 6.68 11.59 -11.97
CA CYS A 135 6.88 10.16 -11.74
C CYS A 135 6.97 9.38 -13.06
N THR A 136 6.17 9.73 -14.07
CA THR A 136 6.20 9.08 -15.39
C THR A 136 7.52 9.33 -16.12
N ILE A 137 8.01 10.57 -16.10
CA ILE A 137 9.30 10.94 -16.70
C ILE A 137 10.45 10.23 -15.97
N ALA A 138 10.40 10.15 -14.64
CA ALA A 138 11.37 9.39 -13.86
C ALA A 138 11.40 7.91 -14.24
N ASN A 139 10.26 7.33 -14.62
CA ASN A 139 10.18 5.95 -15.11
C ASN A 139 10.86 5.75 -16.48
N PHE A 140 10.98 6.78 -17.32
CA PHE A 140 11.76 6.68 -18.57
C PHE A 140 13.26 6.51 -18.34
N GLY A 141 13.77 6.87 -17.15
CA GLY A 141 15.16 6.60 -16.72
C GLY A 141 15.47 5.11 -16.50
N GLY A 142 14.48 4.22 -16.67
CA GLY A 142 14.61 2.78 -16.55
C GLY A 142 14.41 2.28 -15.12
N ALA A 143 14.09 0.99 -15.00
CA ALA A 143 13.69 0.34 -13.75
C ALA A 143 14.75 0.44 -12.62
N ARG A 144 16.02 0.62 -12.97
CA ARG A 144 17.11 0.76 -11.99
C ARG A 144 17.00 2.06 -11.18
N ILE A 145 16.67 3.18 -11.83
CA ILE A 145 16.56 4.49 -11.17
C ILE A 145 15.32 4.49 -10.28
N THR A 146 14.18 4.06 -10.82
CA THR A 146 12.94 3.92 -10.04
C THR A 146 13.15 3.02 -8.82
N GLY A 147 13.82 1.88 -8.99
CA GLY A 147 14.11 0.96 -7.88
C GLY A 147 15.00 1.56 -6.79
N GLN A 148 15.99 2.37 -7.15
CA GLN A 148 16.85 3.06 -6.18
C GLN A 148 16.08 4.14 -5.40
N ILE A 149 15.29 4.96 -6.10
CA ILE A 149 14.44 5.98 -5.46
C ILE A 149 13.46 5.31 -4.49
N SER A 150 12.75 4.27 -4.96
CA SER A 150 11.82 3.50 -4.12
C SER A 150 12.52 2.91 -2.88
N SER A 151 13.72 2.35 -3.03
CA SER A 151 14.46 1.80 -1.88
C SER A 151 14.78 2.85 -0.82
N VAL A 152 15.11 4.09 -1.21
CA VAL A 152 15.40 5.17 -0.26
C VAL A 152 14.11 5.65 0.40
N THR A 153 13.05 5.86 -0.38
CA THR A 153 11.74 6.29 0.14
C THR A 153 11.19 5.31 1.16
N VAL A 154 11.37 4.00 0.93
CA VAL A 154 10.95 2.93 1.86
C VAL A 154 11.58 3.11 3.23
N TRP A 155 12.89 3.34 3.31
CA TRP A 155 13.55 3.58 4.61
C TRP A 155 13.06 4.86 5.27
N GLY A 156 12.75 5.89 4.48
CA GLY A 156 12.12 7.11 4.96
C GLY A 156 10.76 6.90 5.64
N VAL A 157 10.03 5.83 5.28
CA VAL A 157 8.77 5.45 5.92
C VAL A 157 8.99 4.49 7.09
N ILE A 158 9.85 3.49 6.92
CA ILE A 158 10.10 2.47 7.95
C ILE A 158 10.70 3.09 9.22
N ILE A 159 11.65 4.00 9.09
CA ILE A 159 12.35 4.59 10.24
C ILE A 159 11.36 5.32 11.19
N PRO A 160 10.50 6.25 10.73
CA PRO A 160 9.50 6.87 11.58
C PRO A 160 8.51 5.88 12.19
N VAL A 161 8.05 4.88 11.42
CA VAL A 161 7.09 3.88 11.90
C VAL A 161 7.70 3.04 13.02
N VAL A 162 8.90 2.50 12.82
CA VAL A 162 9.61 1.72 13.85
C VAL A 162 9.93 2.60 15.06
N GLY A 163 10.33 3.85 14.83
CA GLY A 163 10.53 4.84 15.88
C GLY A 163 9.28 5.03 16.74
N LEU A 164 8.12 5.24 16.13
CA LEU A 164 6.84 5.32 16.82
C LEU A 164 6.51 4.02 17.58
N CYS A 165 6.73 2.85 16.97
CA CYS A 165 6.43 1.56 17.60
C CYS A 165 7.31 1.26 18.83
N ILE A 166 8.50 1.86 18.94
CA ILE A 166 9.42 1.64 20.07
C ILE A 166 9.31 2.78 21.08
N ILE A 167 9.42 4.02 20.61
CA ILE A 167 9.53 5.24 21.43
C ILE A 167 8.15 5.79 21.80
N GLY A 168 7.13 5.60 20.95
CA GLY A 168 5.78 6.13 21.18
C GLY A 168 5.14 5.65 22.49
N TRP A 169 5.54 4.48 23.00
CA TRP A 169 5.06 3.95 24.28
C TRP A 169 5.39 4.83 25.49
N PHE A 170 6.48 5.62 25.44
CA PHE A 170 6.82 6.55 26.53
C PHE A 170 5.80 7.69 26.69
N TRP A 171 5.09 8.04 25.62
CA TRP A 171 4.03 9.07 25.62
C TRP A 171 2.63 8.48 25.50
N PHE A 172 2.51 7.14 25.53
CA PHE A 172 1.23 6.47 25.45
C PHE A 172 0.46 6.63 26.77
N SER A 173 -0.75 7.16 26.69
CA SER A 173 -1.65 7.29 27.84
C SER A 173 -2.84 6.34 27.70
N PRO A 174 -2.98 5.32 28.59
CA PRO A 174 -4.13 4.42 28.58
C PRO A 174 -5.46 5.14 28.78
N SER A 175 -5.49 6.22 29.58
CA SER A 175 -6.71 6.99 29.82
C SER A 175 -7.17 7.73 28.58
N MET A 176 -6.23 8.29 27.79
CA MET A 176 -6.53 8.90 26.49
C MET A 176 -7.05 7.85 25.50
N TYR A 177 -6.44 6.66 25.47
CA TYR A 177 -6.84 5.58 24.57
C TYR A 177 -8.29 5.12 24.81
N VAL A 178 -8.70 4.99 26.07
CA VAL A 178 -10.08 4.62 26.45
C VAL A 178 -11.05 5.78 26.19
N ALA A 179 -10.65 7.03 26.48
CA ALA A 179 -11.48 8.20 26.20
C ALA A 179 -11.75 8.38 24.69
N SER A 180 -10.79 8.01 23.85
CA SER A 180 -10.90 8.04 22.38
C SER A 180 -11.47 6.75 21.78
N TRP A 181 -12.20 5.92 22.55
CA TRP A 181 -12.78 4.66 22.06
C TRP A 181 -13.69 4.83 20.85
N ASN A 182 -14.65 5.74 20.95
CA ASN A 182 -15.56 6.10 19.86
C ASN A 182 -15.95 7.59 19.99
N PRO A 183 -15.04 8.52 19.66
CA PRO A 183 -15.22 9.95 19.91
C PRO A 183 -16.36 10.55 19.08
N HIS A 184 -16.74 9.92 17.97
CA HIS A 184 -17.81 10.39 17.08
C HIS A 184 -19.10 9.56 17.21
N HIS A 185 -19.18 8.63 18.17
CA HIS A 185 -20.33 7.74 18.40
C HIS A 185 -20.82 7.04 17.12
N VAL A 186 -19.89 6.66 16.25
CA VAL A 186 -20.20 5.99 14.98
C VAL A 186 -20.78 4.59 15.23
N PRO A 187 -21.76 4.13 14.41
CA PRO A 187 -22.33 2.78 14.55
C PRO A 187 -21.27 1.67 14.44
N PHE A 188 -21.46 0.58 15.18
CA PHE A 188 -20.48 -0.53 15.24
C PHE A 188 -20.12 -1.11 13.86
N PHE A 189 -21.12 -1.35 13.01
CA PHE A 189 -20.89 -1.87 11.66
C PHE A 189 -20.13 -0.88 10.77
N SER A 190 -20.35 0.42 10.94
CA SER A 190 -19.60 1.45 10.23
C SER A 190 -18.15 1.49 10.71
N CYS A 191 -17.89 1.31 12.00
CA CYS A 191 -16.53 1.22 12.53
C CYS A 191 -15.77 0.02 11.95
N LEU A 192 -16.44 -1.13 11.83
CA LEU A 192 -15.84 -2.39 11.42
C LEU A 192 -15.33 -2.39 9.97
N PHE A 193 -15.99 -1.63 9.10
CA PHE A 193 -15.71 -1.55 7.66
C PHE A 193 -15.12 -0.20 7.23
N TYR A 194 -14.67 0.61 8.19
CA TYR A 194 -13.93 1.85 7.95
C TYR A 194 -12.43 1.56 7.80
#